data_AF-A0A075H486-F1
#
_entry.id   AF-A0A075H486-F1
#
_cell.length_a   1.000
_cell.length_b   1.000
_cell.length_c   1.000
_cell.angle_alpha   90.00
_cell.angle_beta   90.00
_cell.angle_gamma   90.00
#
_symmetry.space_group_name_H-M   'P 1'
#
loop_
_entity.id
_entity.type
_entity.pdbx_description
1 polymer ?
#
loop_
_entity_poly.entity_id
_entity_poly.type
_entity_poly.pdbx_seq_one_letter_code
_entity_poly.pdbx_strand_id
1 'polypeptide(L)'
;MLHHLTRCASIIPLLLLLLLSLVSTGVSAHGEADEEASALEEFLASSKTRTATAFLHSVGAILLTTGLVVLLVMLRQPSLELEPNTLVANRLVLAGIAMNLTGGLMRLFEPGHPSLLEFMENRWVTMLATKHLLLLVTYAASIVATRSTVDRERRRLAVLVAIGGVIVVSILGAAADVLTPGED
;
A
#
# COMPACT_ATOMS: atom_id res chain seq x y z
N MET A 1 -4.96 -29.84 -0.51
CA MET A 1 -5.60 -28.78 -1.32
C MET A 1 -5.94 -27.51 -0.53
N LEU A 2 -6.50 -27.58 0.70
CA LEU A 2 -6.84 -26.37 1.50
C LEU A 2 -5.64 -25.43 1.80
N HIS A 3 -4.45 -25.98 2.07
CA HIS A 3 -3.24 -25.17 2.32
C HIS A 3 -2.74 -24.37 1.11
N HIS A 4 -3.12 -24.77 -0.11
CA HIS A 4 -2.75 -24.06 -1.33
C HIS A 4 -3.69 -22.87 -1.59
N LEU A 5 -4.97 -23.01 -1.24
CA LEU A 5 -5.98 -21.96 -1.30
C LEU A 5 -5.68 -20.82 -0.32
N THR A 6 -5.22 -21.12 0.91
CA THR A 6 -4.84 -20.08 1.89
C THR A 6 -3.54 -19.36 1.54
N ARG A 7 -2.60 -20.02 0.84
CA ARG A 7 -1.39 -19.37 0.31
C ARG A 7 -1.70 -18.32 -0.76
N CYS A 8 -2.67 -18.61 -1.63
CA CYS A 8 -3.14 -17.69 -2.66
C CYS A 8 -4.05 -16.60 -2.09
N ALA A 9 -4.91 -16.91 -1.10
CA ALA A 9 -5.88 -15.98 -0.51
C ALA A 9 -5.29 -14.66 0.03
N SER A 10 -3.99 -14.63 0.36
CA SER A 10 -3.33 -13.42 0.86
C SER A 10 -2.61 -12.60 -0.22
N ILE A 11 -2.35 -13.17 -1.41
CA ILE A 11 -1.81 -12.46 -2.58
C ILE A 11 -2.95 -12.01 -3.50
N ILE A 12 -4.05 -12.76 -3.54
CA ILE A 12 -5.26 -12.46 -4.30
C ILE A 12 -5.78 -11.04 -4.05
N PRO A 13 -5.96 -10.53 -2.81
CA PRO A 13 -6.41 -9.14 -2.61
C PRO A 13 -5.40 -8.12 -3.12
N LEU A 14 -4.09 -8.40 -3.01
CA LEU A 14 -3.02 -7.54 -3.52
C LEU A 14 -3.06 -7.46 -5.05
N LEU A 15 -3.28 -8.61 -5.70
CA LEU A 15 -3.44 -8.74 -7.13
C LEU A 15 -4.76 -8.10 -7.61
N LEU A 16 -5.83 -8.24 -6.82
CA LEU A 16 -7.13 -7.61 -7.10
C LEU A 16 -7.01 -6.09 -7.04
N LEU A 17 -6.24 -5.56 -6.09
CA LEU A 17 -5.95 -4.12 -5.98
C LEU A 17 -5.10 -3.61 -7.15
N LEU A 18 -4.06 -4.36 -7.55
CA LEU A 18 -3.30 -4.05 -8.75
C LEU A 18 -4.23 -4.01 -9.97
N LEU A 19 -5.11 -5.01 -10.11
CA LEU A 19 -6.10 -5.07 -11.19
C LEU A 19 -7.14 -3.94 -11.10
N LEU A 20 -7.58 -3.55 -9.90
CA LEU A 20 -8.56 -2.48 -9.72
C LEU A 20 -7.96 -1.10 -10.05
N SER A 21 -6.70 -0.86 -9.65
CA SER A 21 -5.96 0.34 -10.06
C SER A 21 -5.71 0.37 -11.58
N LEU A 22 -5.47 -0.79 -12.20
CA LEU A 22 -5.32 -0.91 -13.66
C LEU A 22 -6.65 -0.76 -14.42
N VAL A 23 -7.78 -1.17 -13.83
CA VAL A 23 -9.13 -1.07 -14.44
C VAL A 23 -9.75 0.31 -14.22
N SER A 24 -9.32 1.04 -13.18
CA SER A 24 -9.75 2.42 -12.91
C SER A 24 -9.32 3.42 -14.00
N THR A 25 -8.60 2.99 -15.05
CA THR A 25 -8.45 3.75 -16.30
C THR A 25 -9.78 4.07 -16.98
N GLY A 26 -10.87 3.42 -16.58
CA GLY A 26 -12.24 3.76 -16.99
C GLY A 26 -12.96 4.76 -16.07
N VAL A 27 -12.38 5.15 -14.92
CA VAL A 27 -12.88 6.27 -14.12
C VAL A 27 -12.32 7.52 -14.78
N SER A 28 -13.17 8.09 -15.65
CA SER A 28 -12.93 9.24 -16.50
C SER A 28 -12.11 10.32 -15.79
N ALA A 29 -11.13 10.87 -16.52
CA ALA A 29 -10.37 12.05 -16.14
C ALA A 29 -11.33 13.14 -15.65
N HIS A 30 -11.44 13.28 -14.33
CA HIS A 30 -12.42 14.15 -13.67
C HIS A 30 -12.01 15.61 -13.85
N GLY A 31 -12.49 16.21 -14.94
CA GLY A 31 -12.36 17.62 -15.27
C GLY A 31 -13.56 18.20 -16.03
N GLU A 32 -14.43 17.36 -16.59
CA GLU A 32 -15.70 17.79 -17.17
C GLU A 32 -16.82 17.35 -16.24
N ALA A 33 -17.71 18.28 -15.90
CA ALA A 33 -18.85 18.03 -15.02
C ALA A 33 -19.78 16.99 -15.67
N ASP A 34 -19.56 15.71 -15.37
CA ASP A 34 -20.55 14.68 -15.63
C ASP A 34 -21.72 14.90 -14.65
N GLU A 35 -22.88 15.29 -15.18
CA GLU A 35 -24.14 15.43 -14.42
C GLU A 35 -24.60 14.08 -13.81
N GLU A 36 -23.86 12.99 -14.00
CA GLU A 36 -24.15 11.62 -13.56
C GLU A 36 -23.20 11.05 -12.49
N ALA A 37 -22.31 11.86 -11.89
CA ALA A 37 -21.48 11.36 -10.78
C ALA A 37 -22.36 10.89 -9.61
N SER A 38 -22.13 9.66 -9.15
CA SER A 38 -22.92 9.09 -8.05
C SER A 38 -22.64 9.81 -6.73
N ALA A 39 -23.61 9.83 -5.80
CA ALA A 39 -23.43 10.42 -4.47
C ALA A 39 -22.24 9.82 -3.67
N LEU A 40 -21.84 8.59 -4.01
CA LEU A 40 -20.64 7.94 -3.47
C LEU A 40 -19.35 8.59 -4.02
N GLU A 41 -19.28 8.84 -5.32
CA GLU A 41 -18.13 9.48 -5.98
C GLU A 41 -17.96 10.92 -5.50
N GLU A 42 -19.05 11.69 -5.41
CA GLU A 42 -19.00 13.06 -4.87
C GLU A 42 -18.52 13.08 -3.40
N PHE A 43 -18.98 12.12 -2.59
CA PHE A 43 -18.49 11.96 -1.23
C PHE A 43 -17.00 11.58 -1.21
N LEU A 44 -16.55 10.66 -2.07
CA LEU A 44 -15.16 10.22 -2.13
C LEU A 44 -14.21 11.31 -2.68
N ALA A 45 -14.70 12.17 -3.55
CA ALA A 45 -13.97 13.34 -4.05
C ALA A 45 -13.90 14.51 -3.03
N SER A 46 -14.67 14.43 -1.93
CA SER A 46 -14.78 15.53 -0.96
C SER A 46 -13.49 15.79 -0.16
N SER A 47 -13.35 17.02 0.34
CA SER A 47 -12.22 17.42 1.21
C SER A 47 -12.14 16.62 2.52
N LYS A 48 -13.27 16.12 3.02
CA LYS A 48 -13.34 15.23 4.18
C LYS A 48 -12.69 13.89 3.86
N THR A 49 -12.97 13.34 2.69
CA THR A 49 -12.37 12.09 2.22
C THR A 49 -10.87 12.25 2.02
N ARG A 50 -10.41 13.36 1.42
CA ARG A 50 -8.97 13.66 1.31
C ARG A 50 -8.26 13.64 2.66
N THR A 51 -8.89 14.23 3.69
CA THR A 51 -8.35 14.23 5.06
C THR A 51 -8.33 12.82 5.66
N ALA A 52 -9.40 12.04 5.46
CA ALA A 52 -9.46 10.64 5.89
C ALA A 52 -8.40 9.78 5.17
N THR A 53 -8.18 9.99 3.87
CA THR A 53 -7.15 9.29 3.09
C THR A 53 -5.75 9.59 3.61
N ALA A 54 -5.43 10.84 3.93
CA ALA A 54 -4.15 11.21 4.53
C ALA A 54 -3.96 10.57 5.92
N PHE A 55 -5.01 10.52 6.73
CA PHE A 55 -5.02 9.85 8.03
C PHE A 55 -4.79 8.34 7.88
N LEU A 56 -5.51 7.67 6.98
CA LEU A 56 -5.39 6.24 6.72
C LEU A 56 -3.98 5.84 6.26
N HIS A 57 -3.37 6.61 5.36
CA HIS A 57 -1.98 6.37 4.94
C HIS A 57 -1.00 6.58 6.10
N SER A 58 -1.15 7.67 6.87
CA SER A 58 -0.23 7.99 7.96
C SER A 58 -0.28 6.96 9.08
N VAL A 59 -1.48 6.64 9.57
CA VAL A 59 -1.66 5.62 10.61
C VAL A 59 -1.29 4.24 10.06
N GLY A 60 -1.69 3.92 8.83
CA GLY A 60 -1.32 2.67 8.18
C GLY A 60 0.19 2.48 8.10
N ALA A 61 0.94 3.51 7.72
CA ALA A 61 2.40 3.49 7.67
C ALA A 61 3.03 3.30 9.07
N ILE A 62 2.50 3.97 10.09
CA ILE A 62 2.96 3.80 11.48
C ILE A 62 2.75 2.37 11.96
N LEU A 63 1.55 1.80 11.76
CA LEU A 63 1.24 0.43 12.19
C LEU A 63 2.11 -0.59 11.44
N LEU A 64 2.24 -0.44 10.12
CA LEU A 64 3.07 -1.30 9.29
C LEU A 64 4.54 -1.28 9.76
N THR A 65 5.11 -0.09 9.90
CA THR A 65 6.52 0.09 10.30
C THR A 65 6.75 -0.46 11.71
N THR A 66 5.86 -0.15 12.65
CA THR A 66 5.94 -0.64 14.03
C THR A 66 5.89 -2.17 14.06
N GLY A 67 4.93 -2.77 13.36
CA GLY A 67 4.81 -4.23 13.28
C GLY A 67 6.06 -4.90 12.69
N LEU A 68 6.61 -4.33 11.61
CA LEU A 68 7.83 -4.83 10.98
C LEU A 68 9.07 -4.71 11.90
N VAL A 69 9.22 -3.59 12.61
CA VAL A 69 10.33 -3.40 13.55
C VAL A 69 10.24 -4.39 14.71
N VAL A 70 9.05 -4.57 15.29
CA VAL A 70 8.84 -5.56 16.37
C VAL A 70 9.15 -6.97 15.85
N LEU A 71 8.66 -7.35 14.66
CA LEU A 71 8.99 -8.63 14.05
C LEU A 71 10.50 -8.80 13.84
N LEU A 72 11.21 -7.75 13.39
CA LEU A 72 12.65 -7.80 13.20
C LEU A 72 13.38 -8.07 14.53
N VAL A 73 13.00 -7.37 15.59
CA VAL A 73 13.58 -7.54 16.93
C VAL A 73 13.39 -8.97 17.40
N MET A 74 12.15 -9.50 17.31
CA MET A 74 11.84 -10.87 17.72
C MET A 74 12.59 -11.90 16.88
N LEU A 75 12.66 -11.72 15.57
CA LEU A 75 13.40 -12.62 14.68
C LEU A 75 14.91 -12.59 14.95
N ARG A 76 15.47 -11.46 15.38
CA ARG A 76 16.90 -11.34 15.76
C ARG A 76 17.19 -11.83 17.17
N GLN A 77 16.23 -11.78 18.07
CA GLN A 77 16.39 -12.14 19.48
C GLN A 77 15.37 -13.21 19.89
N PRO A 78 15.66 -14.50 19.65
CA PRO A 78 14.74 -15.60 19.96
C PRO A 78 14.30 -15.65 21.43
N SER A 79 15.15 -15.15 22.34
CA SER A 79 14.82 -15.04 23.78
C SER A 79 13.66 -14.07 24.08
N LEU A 80 13.37 -13.13 23.17
CA LEU A 80 12.26 -12.20 23.28
C LEU A 80 11.03 -12.64 22.47
N GLU A 81 11.09 -13.80 21.82
CA GLU A 81 10.00 -14.32 21.01
C GLU A 81 8.88 -14.89 21.89
N LEU A 82 8.02 -14.00 22.37
CA LEU A 82 6.79 -14.35 23.06
C LEU A 82 5.66 -14.46 22.03
N GLU A 83 4.94 -15.60 22.02
CA GLU A 83 3.82 -15.85 21.10
C GLU A 83 2.80 -14.68 21.04
N PRO A 84 2.40 -14.04 22.16
CA PRO A 84 1.53 -12.87 22.12
C PRO A 84 2.13 -11.67 21.36
N ASN A 85 3.43 -11.42 21.52
CA ASN A 85 4.12 -10.30 20.87
C ASN A 85 4.19 -10.51 19.36
N THR A 86 4.45 -11.74 18.91
CA THR A 86 4.47 -12.08 17.47
C THR A 86 3.08 -11.91 16.87
N LEU A 87 2.03 -12.31 17.59
CA LEU A 87 0.65 -12.14 17.16
C LEU A 87 0.28 -10.66 17.03
N VAL A 88 0.63 -9.83 18.02
CA VAL A 88 0.40 -8.38 17.98
C VAL A 88 1.15 -7.76 16.80
N ALA A 89 2.43 -8.08 16.62
CA ALA A 89 3.23 -7.55 15.53
C ALA A 89 2.66 -7.93 14.15
N ASN A 90 2.20 -9.18 13.99
CA ASN A 90 1.51 -9.62 12.78
C ASN A 90 0.22 -8.82 12.52
N ARG A 91 -0.59 -8.59 13.57
CA ARG A 91 -1.82 -7.79 13.45
C ARG A 91 -1.54 -6.35 13.07
N LEU A 92 -0.49 -5.74 13.62
CA LEU A 92 -0.06 -4.38 13.26
C LEU A 92 0.36 -4.31 11.78
N VAL A 93 1.13 -5.28 11.29
CA VAL A 93 1.49 -5.35 9.86
C VAL A 93 0.25 -5.44 8.97
N LEU A 94 -0.67 -6.35 9.28
CA LEU A 94 -1.88 -6.54 8.47
C LEU A 94 -2.82 -5.33 8.53
N ALA A 95 -3.01 -4.72 9.71
CA ALA A 95 -3.79 -3.50 9.86
C ALA A 95 -3.15 -2.33 9.08
N GLY A 96 -1.82 -2.20 9.15
CA GLY A 96 -1.09 -1.18 8.41
C GLY A 96 -1.24 -1.33 6.89
N ILE A 97 -1.17 -2.55 6.37
CA ILE A 97 -1.46 -2.85 4.96
C ILE A 97 -2.90 -2.48 4.63
N ALA A 98 -3.88 -2.96 5.41
CA ALA A 98 -5.29 -2.71 5.14
C ALA A 98 -5.62 -1.21 5.11
N MET A 99 -5.14 -0.43 6.07
CA MET A 99 -5.38 1.01 6.12
C MET A 99 -4.76 1.76 4.94
N ASN A 100 -3.52 1.42 4.56
CA ASN A 100 -2.90 2.03 3.39
C ASN A 100 -3.64 1.67 2.09
N LEU A 101 -4.09 0.42 1.95
CA LEU A 101 -4.86 -0.01 0.78
C LEU A 101 -6.20 0.73 0.70
N THR A 102 -6.92 0.85 1.82
CA THR A 102 -8.17 1.62 1.87
C THR A 102 -7.94 3.08 1.52
N GLY A 103 -6.89 3.70 2.09
CA GLY A 103 -6.52 5.07 1.72
C GLY A 103 -6.16 5.20 0.24
N GLY A 104 -5.38 4.27 -0.31
CA GLY A 104 -5.01 4.27 -1.73
C GLY A 104 -6.21 4.12 -2.66
N LEU A 105 -7.18 3.27 -2.32
CA LEU A 105 -8.42 3.10 -3.06
C LEU A 105 -9.28 4.37 -3.04
N MET A 106 -9.42 5.01 -1.88
CA MET A 106 -10.16 6.27 -1.76
C MET A 106 -9.52 7.37 -2.61
N ARG A 107 -8.19 7.31 -2.79
CA ARG A 107 -7.44 8.27 -3.60
C ARG A 107 -7.69 8.19 -5.10
N LEU A 108 -8.18 7.05 -5.61
CA LEU A 108 -8.56 6.89 -7.03
C LEU A 108 -9.70 7.84 -7.44
N PHE A 109 -10.47 8.34 -6.47
CA PHE A 109 -11.60 9.24 -6.68
C PHE A 109 -11.25 10.71 -6.38
N GLU A 110 -9.99 11.03 -6.05
CA GLU A 110 -9.56 12.42 -5.87
C GLU A 110 -9.49 13.14 -7.23
N PRO A 111 -10.02 14.37 -7.36
CA PRO A 111 -9.91 15.14 -8.60
C PRO A 111 -8.45 15.37 -9.00
N GLY A 112 -8.14 15.21 -10.29
CA GLY A 112 -6.77 15.32 -10.81
C GLY A 112 -5.92 14.06 -10.65
N HIS A 113 -6.52 12.90 -10.37
CA HIS A 113 -5.80 11.62 -10.40
C HIS A 113 -5.29 11.34 -11.84
N PRO A 114 -3.99 11.03 -12.02
CA PRO A 114 -3.44 10.80 -13.34
C PRO A 114 -4.03 9.56 -14.00
N SER A 115 -4.20 9.65 -15.33
CA SER A 115 -4.49 8.49 -16.14
C SER A 115 -3.24 7.62 -16.26
N LEU A 116 -3.39 6.30 -16.09
CA LEU A 116 -2.30 5.35 -16.38
C LEU A 116 -1.95 5.30 -17.88
N LEU A 117 -2.79 5.87 -18.75
CA LEU A 117 -2.51 5.97 -20.17
C LEU A 117 -1.34 6.92 -20.47
N GLU A 118 -1.01 7.85 -19.56
CA GLU A 118 0.14 8.76 -19.65
C GLU A 118 1.43 8.13 -19.08
N PHE A 119 1.43 6.83 -18.79
CA PHE A 119 2.60 6.11 -18.27
C PHE A 119 3.74 6.13 -19.30
N MET A 120 4.94 6.52 -18.87
CA MET A 120 6.12 6.83 -19.67
C MET A 120 6.11 8.17 -20.43
N GLU A 121 4.95 8.82 -20.61
CA GLU A 121 4.86 10.15 -21.21
C GLU A 121 5.07 11.25 -20.15
N ASN A 122 4.52 11.03 -18.95
CA ASN A 122 4.62 11.97 -17.85
C ASN A 122 5.54 11.42 -16.73
N ARG A 123 6.58 12.18 -16.36
CA ARG A 123 7.55 11.80 -15.30
C ARG A 123 6.87 11.60 -13.95
N TRP A 124 5.87 12.42 -13.65
CA TRP A 124 5.07 12.34 -12.42
C TRP A 124 4.25 11.04 -12.39
N VAL A 125 3.58 10.69 -13.49
CA VAL A 125 2.80 9.44 -13.62
C VAL A 125 3.71 8.21 -13.53
N THR A 126 4.87 8.26 -14.18
CA THR A 126 5.87 7.19 -14.14
C THR A 126 6.43 6.98 -12.73
N MET A 127 6.70 8.07 -12.00
CA MET A 127 7.14 8.01 -10.60
C MET A 127 6.05 7.43 -9.69
N LEU A 128 4.80 7.84 -9.86
CA LEU A 128 3.65 7.31 -9.12
C LEU A 128 3.48 5.81 -9.36
N ALA A 129 3.49 5.36 -10.62
CA ALA A 129 3.38 3.94 -10.94
C ALA A 129 4.56 3.12 -10.36
N THR A 130 5.78 3.65 -10.43
CA THR A 130 6.97 3.03 -9.81
C THR A 130 6.82 2.89 -8.29
N LYS A 131 6.33 3.94 -7.63
CA LYS A 131 6.04 3.93 -6.19
C LYS A 131 5.02 2.84 -5.84
N HIS A 132 3.94 2.69 -6.61
CA HIS A 132 2.93 1.67 -6.37
C HIS A 132 3.46 0.25 -6.58
N LEU A 133 4.29 0.03 -7.62
CA LEU A 133 4.94 -1.28 -7.83
C LEU A 133 5.83 -1.66 -6.64
N LEU A 134 6.64 -0.72 -6.15
CA LEU A 134 7.49 -0.94 -4.97
C LEU A 134 6.67 -1.19 -3.71
N LEU A 135 5.53 -0.53 -3.58
CA LEU A 135 4.60 -0.72 -2.47
C LEU A 135 3.97 -2.13 -2.50
N LEU A 136 3.67 -2.68 -3.68
CA LEU A 136 3.23 -4.08 -3.81
C LEU A 136 4.31 -5.08 -3.39
N VAL A 137 5.57 -4.85 -3.80
CA VAL A 137 6.71 -5.67 -3.35
C VAL A 137 6.87 -5.58 -1.83
N THR A 138 6.73 -4.37 -1.29
CA THR A 138 6.79 -4.11 0.16
C THR A 138 5.71 -4.88 0.91
N TYR A 139 4.47 -4.90 0.41
CA TYR A 139 3.37 -5.63 1.04
C TYR A 139 3.51 -7.13 0.88
N ALA A 140 3.96 -7.62 -0.27
CA ALA A 140 4.26 -9.05 -0.44
C ALA A 140 5.34 -9.52 0.55
N ALA A 141 6.42 -8.75 0.70
CA ALA A 141 7.47 -9.04 1.68
C ALA A 141 6.94 -8.96 3.13
N SER A 142 6.12 -7.96 3.45
CA SER A 142 5.48 -7.83 4.76
C SER A 142 4.56 -9.01 5.08
N ILE A 143 3.81 -9.50 4.10
CA ILE A 143 2.98 -10.70 4.25
C ILE A 143 3.86 -11.94 4.50
N VAL A 144 4.94 -12.12 3.73
CA VAL A 144 5.87 -13.23 3.94
C VAL A 144 6.49 -13.19 5.34
N ALA A 145 6.84 -12.01 5.85
CA ALA A 145 7.37 -11.82 7.19
C ALA A 145 6.44 -12.31 8.32
N THR A 146 5.13 -12.19 8.13
CA THR A 146 4.12 -12.59 9.14
C THR A 146 3.78 -14.09 9.12
N ARG A 147 4.14 -14.81 8.06
CA ARG A 147 3.79 -16.24 7.90
C ARG A 147 4.69 -17.14 8.72
N SER A 148 4.14 -17.73 9.79
CA SER A 148 4.84 -18.71 10.64
C SER A 148 5.29 -19.99 9.92
N THR A 149 4.70 -20.29 8.75
CA THR A 149 5.07 -21.44 7.90
C THR A 149 6.33 -21.21 7.07
N VAL A 150 6.86 -19.99 7.04
CA VAL A 150 8.11 -19.63 6.36
C VAL A 150 9.26 -19.73 7.36
N ASP A 151 10.42 -20.21 6.93
CA ASP A 151 11.59 -20.31 7.78
C ASP A 151 12.04 -18.92 8.30
N ARG A 152 12.72 -18.94 9.45
CA ARG A 152 13.09 -17.73 10.18
C ARG A 152 13.98 -16.80 9.35
N GLU A 153 14.91 -17.36 8.59
CA GLU A 153 15.87 -16.60 7.79
C GLU A 153 15.18 -15.85 6.65
N ARG A 154 14.30 -16.53 5.91
CA ARG A 154 13.46 -15.90 4.88
C ARG A 154 12.50 -14.87 5.45
N ARG A 155 11.90 -15.13 6.62
CA ARG A 155 11.07 -14.12 7.30
C ARG A 155 11.89 -12.89 7.66
N ARG A 156 13.11 -13.06 8.17
CA ARG A 156 14.01 -11.95 8.51
C ARG A 156 14.40 -11.15 7.26
N LEU A 157 14.75 -11.82 6.17
CA LEU A 157 15.03 -11.15 4.89
C LEU A 157 13.80 -10.38 4.40
N ALA A 158 12.61 -11.00 4.46
CA ALA A 158 11.37 -10.36 4.05
C ALA A 158 11.03 -9.13 4.90
N VAL A 159 11.28 -9.15 6.21
CA VAL A 159 11.15 -7.96 7.07
C VAL A 159 12.12 -6.86 6.64
N LEU A 160 13.38 -7.19 6.35
CA LEU A 160 14.37 -6.20 5.92
C LEU A 160 14.01 -5.58 4.56
N VAL A 161 13.56 -6.40 3.61
CA VAL A 161 13.05 -5.94 2.30
C VAL A 161 11.83 -5.04 2.49
N ALA A 162 10.90 -5.42 3.36
CA ALA A 162 9.72 -4.60 3.66
C ALA A 162 10.08 -3.25 4.29
N ILE A 163 10.98 -3.23 5.29
CA ILE A 163 11.43 -1.97 5.91
C ILE A 163 12.13 -1.07 4.88
N GLY A 164 13.06 -1.64 4.10
CA GLY A 164 13.72 -0.90 3.02
C GLY A 164 12.71 -0.36 2.00
N GLY A 165 11.72 -1.17 1.63
CA GLY A 165 10.64 -0.77 0.75
C GLY A 165 9.80 0.39 1.29
N VAL A 166 9.40 0.36 2.56
CA VAL A 166 8.69 1.47 3.23
C VAL A 166 9.51 2.76 3.16
N ILE A 167 10.82 2.69 3.39
CA ILE A 167 11.70 3.87 3.32
C ILE A 167 11.74 4.43 1.89
N VAL A 168 11.99 3.58 0.89
CA VAL A 168 12.09 3.99 -0.52
C VAL A 168 10.76 4.57 -1.02
N VAL A 169 9.63 3.92 -0.70
CA VAL A 169 8.28 4.39 -1.07
C VAL A 169 7.96 5.73 -0.41
N SER A 170 8.39 5.94 0.84
CA SER A 170 8.22 7.22 1.53
C SER A 170 9.03 8.33 0.87
N ILE A 171 10.28 8.06 0.49
CA ILE A 171 11.15 9.02 -0.22
C ILE A 171 10.56 9.37 -1.59
N LEU A 172 10.12 8.36 -2.36
CA LEU A 172 9.45 8.57 -3.65
C LEU A 172 8.15 9.36 -3.50
N GLY A 173 7.40 9.13 -2.41
CA GLY A 173 6.22 9.92 -2.09
C GLY A 173 6.55 11.39 -1.88
N ALA A 174 7.55 11.68 -1.05
CA ALA A 174 8.00 13.06 -0.82
C ALA A 174 8.57 13.71 -2.09
N ALA A 175 9.28 12.95 -2.94
CA ALA A 175 9.79 13.44 -4.21
C ALA A 175 8.66 13.76 -5.21
N ALA A 176 7.61 12.94 -5.27
CA ALA A 176 6.45 13.17 -6.12
C ALA A 176 5.64 14.41 -5.70
N ASP A 177 5.64 14.77 -4.40
CA ASP A 177 5.00 16.00 -3.93
C ASP A 177 5.79 17.27 -4.33
N VAL A 178 7.09 17.14 -4.61
CA VAL A 178 7.93 18.25 -5.11
C VAL A 178 7.83 18.39 -6.63
N LEU A 179 7.70 17.28 -7.35
CA LEU A 179 7.50 17.25 -8.79
C LEU A 179 6.01 17.46 -9.10
N THR A 180 5.56 18.71 -9.08
CA THR A 180 4.16 19.04 -9.38
C THR A 180 3.74 18.63 -10.80
N PRO A 181 2.45 18.30 -11.03
CA PRO A 181 1.95 18.08 -12.38
C PRO A 181 2.10 19.37 -13.19
N GLY A 182 2.86 19.32 -14.30
CA GLY A 182 2.98 20.43 -15.26
C GLY A 182 4.35 21.11 -15.38
N GLU A 183 5.40 20.61 -14.70
CA GLU A 183 6.78 21.03 -14.98
C GLU A 183 7.47 20.02 -15.91
N ASP A 184 7.33 20.25 -17.22
CA ASP A 184 8.24 19.74 -18.24
C ASP A 184 9.46 20.65 -18.40
#